data_AF-A0A8T5L7L9-F1
#
_entry.id   AF-A0A8T5L7L9-F1
#
_cell.length_a   1.000
_cell.length_b   1.000
_cell.length_c   1.000
_cell.angle_alpha   90.00
_cell.angle_beta   90.00
_cell.angle_gamma   90.00
#
_symmetry.space_group_name_H-M   'P 1'
#
loop_
_entity.id
_entity.type
_entity.pdbx_description
1 polymer ?
#
loop_
_entity_poly.entity_id
_entity_poly.type
_entity_poly.pdbx_seq_one_letter_code
_entity_poly.pdbx_strand_id
1 'polypeptide(L)'
;MTPRFDTEDPRALRLLDAAGVDYRLVETQKPTEPARAGFEVDPSDYLFLEAKKGRDGYPDLLVCKYRLGATSAVQAAGQTLGLNLQNSTTEKNGRGYVGHINKKQAVRLNLALEGRTQNFRIAKDVFALLLSGKAYDGNGKKVSRTELSAIFDEIAGVRAPWRSEWYEDDFTQGDDGLVLNKNYAPDGENLVPRYSQRLTTCLMRDKGIDLRDWVANSTAQGFPRKGVKSGDTYFWHPRQDRAAGVGACAGGSFLVCGRYPQGSYSRLGVRHVREAHDTAE
;
A
#
# COMPACT_ATOMS: atom_id res chain seq x y z
N MET A 1 21.52 -7.75 45.64
CA MET A 1 21.78 -8.14 44.24
C MET A 1 20.63 -7.63 43.40
N THR A 2 20.85 -6.61 42.58
CA THR A 2 19.81 -6.10 41.66
C THR A 2 19.65 -7.12 40.53
N PRO A 3 18.44 -7.67 40.29
CA PRO A 3 18.22 -8.59 39.18
C PRO A 3 18.50 -7.89 37.84
N ARG A 4 19.17 -8.58 36.92
CA ARG A 4 19.41 -8.10 35.56
C ARG A 4 18.35 -8.69 34.64
N PHE A 5 17.63 -7.82 33.92
CA PHE A 5 16.65 -8.20 32.92
C PHE A 5 17.09 -7.64 31.57
N ASP A 6 17.29 -8.51 30.59
CA ASP A 6 17.60 -8.14 29.21
C ASP A 6 16.31 -8.21 28.38
N THR A 7 15.60 -7.07 28.24
CA THR A 7 14.43 -6.98 27.37
C THR A 7 14.27 -5.57 26.80
N GLU A 8 14.01 -5.48 25.49
CA GLU A 8 13.67 -4.24 24.79
C GLU A 8 12.15 -4.12 24.53
N ASP A 9 11.33 -5.05 25.05
CA ASP A 9 9.88 -5.01 24.88
C ASP A 9 9.27 -3.84 25.69
N PRO A 10 8.66 -2.82 25.05
CA PRO A 10 8.06 -1.68 25.74
C PRO A 10 6.96 -2.08 26.74
N ARG A 11 6.31 -3.24 26.55
CA ARG A 11 5.32 -3.76 27.50
C ARG A 11 5.97 -4.31 28.76
N ALA A 12 7.11 -4.99 28.62
CA ALA A 12 7.87 -5.50 29.76
C ALA A 12 8.45 -4.33 30.59
N LEU A 13 8.98 -3.30 29.93
CA LEU A 13 9.51 -2.10 30.61
C LEU A 13 8.43 -1.37 31.41
N ARG A 14 7.22 -1.20 30.84
CA ARG A 14 6.09 -0.59 31.57
C ARG A 14 5.66 -1.40 32.80
N LEU A 15 5.77 -2.73 32.77
CA LEU A 15 5.47 -3.57 33.93
C LEU A 15 6.55 -3.44 35.01
N LEU A 16 7.82 -3.30 34.62
CA LEU A 16 8.93 -3.07 35.54
C LEU A 16 8.82 -1.69 36.21
N ASP A 17 8.48 -0.65 35.43
CA ASP A 17 8.24 0.70 35.95
C ASP A 17 7.07 0.70 36.95
N ALA A 18 5.95 0.06 36.60
CA ALA A 18 4.78 -0.04 37.48
C ALA A 18 5.06 -0.85 38.76
N ALA A 19 6.03 -1.77 38.72
CA ALA A 19 6.46 -2.57 39.85
C ALA A 19 7.56 -1.88 40.69
N GLY A 20 8.04 -0.69 40.31
CA GLY A 20 9.11 0.03 40.99
C GLY A 20 10.45 -0.72 40.98
N VAL A 21 10.69 -1.54 39.95
CA VAL A 21 11.91 -2.33 39.82
C VAL A 21 12.96 -1.51 39.08
N ASP A 22 14.12 -1.29 39.70
CA ASP A 22 15.28 -0.72 39.02
C ASP A 22 15.83 -1.71 37.98
N TYR A 23 15.94 -1.27 36.73
CA TYR A 23 16.59 -2.00 35.65
C TYR A 23 17.61 -1.13 34.92
N ARG A 24 18.52 -1.78 34.20
CA ARG A 24 19.47 -1.13 33.31
C ARG A 24 19.33 -1.76 31.94
N LEU A 25 18.99 -0.95 30.94
CA LEU A 25 19.02 -1.39 29.55
C LEU A 25 20.49 -1.68 29.20
N VAL A 26 20.76 -2.93 28.84
CA VAL A 26 22.04 -3.30 28.24
C VAL A 26 21.93 -2.93 26.77
N GLU A 27 22.72 -1.95 26.35
CA GLU A 27 22.81 -1.56 24.95
C GLU A 27 23.37 -2.74 24.17
N THR A 28 22.48 -3.54 23.58
CA THR A 28 22.92 -4.60 22.68
C THR A 28 23.56 -3.89 21.50
N GLN A 29 24.82 -4.20 21.21
CA GLN A 29 25.45 -3.76 19.97
C GLN A 29 24.62 -4.37 18.84
N LYS A 30 23.67 -3.58 18.32
CA LYS A 30 22.94 -3.91 17.10
C LYS A 30 24.02 -4.25 16.07
N PRO A 31 23.96 -5.44 15.44
CA PRO A 31 24.86 -5.73 14.33
C PRO A 31 24.86 -4.52 13.43
N THR A 32 26.03 -3.95 13.18
CA THR A 32 26.18 -2.83 12.26
C THR A 32 25.88 -3.41 10.88
N GLU A 33 24.59 -3.50 10.53
CA GLU A 33 24.22 -3.76 9.15
C GLU A 33 24.90 -2.65 8.33
N PRO A 34 25.62 -3.00 7.26
CA PRO A 34 26.22 -2.00 6.39
C PRO A 34 25.12 -1.00 6.06
N ALA A 35 25.40 0.29 6.25
CA ALA A 35 24.45 1.36 5.98
C ALA A 35 23.92 1.16 4.55
N ARG A 36 22.75 0.53 4.45
CA ARG A 36 22.05 0.41 3.18
C ARG A 36 21.80 1.84 2.77
N ALA A 37 22.21 2.21 1.56
CA ALA A 37 21.98 3.54 1.02
C ALA A 37 20.50 3.86 1.22
N GLY A 38 20.21 4.66 2.27
CA GLY A 38 18.87 4.78 2.80
C GLY A 38 17.99 5.31 1.70
N PHE A 39 16.83 4.68 1.50
CA PHE A 39 15.77 5.33 0.75
C PHE A 39 15.34 6.54 1.58
N GLU A 40 15.93 7.71 1.30
CA GLU A 40 15.57 8.95 1.96
C GLU A 40 14.16 9.32 1.50
N VAL A 41 13.24 9.18 2.42
CA VAL A 41 11.82 9.45 2.20
C VAL A 41 11.53 10.82 2.78
N ASP A 42 11.10 11.77 1.95
CA ASP A 42 10.48 12.99 2.45
C ASP A 42 9.13 12.63 3.09
N PRO A 43 8.95 12.74 4.42
CA PRO A 43 7.70 12.34 5.06
C PRO A 43 6.53 13.21 4.63
N SER A 44 6.77 14.42 4.12
CA SER A 44 5.73 15.28 3.56
C SER A 44 5.15 14.74 2.26
N ASP A 45 5.83 13.83 1.57
CA ASP A 45 5.31 13.13 0.38
C ASP A 45 4.38 11.95 0.73
N TYR A 46 4.10 11.72 2.01
CA TYR A 46 3.31 10.58 2.48
C TYR A 46 2.06 11.04 3.23
N LEU A 47 1.03 10.20 3.24
CA LEU A 47 -0.14 10.30 4.10
C LEU A 47 0.05 9.33 5.27
N PHE A 48 -0.14 9.83 6.49
CA PHE A 48 -0.25 8.98 7.66
C PHE A 48 -1.60 8.26 7.65
N LEU A 49 -1.56 6.93 7.76
CA LEU A 49 -2.72 6.07 7.81
C LEU A 49 -2.68 5.25 9.09
N GLU A 50 -3.59 5.59 10.01
CA GLU A 50 -3.71 4.95 11.32
C GLU A 50 -3.95 3.44 11.21
N ALA A 51 -3.29 2.71 12.11
CA ALA A 51 -3.38 1.27 12.26
C ALA A 51 -4.83 0.79 12.35
N LYS A 52 -5.07 -0.40 11.78
CA LYS A 52 -6.31 -1.15 11.96
C LYS A 52 -6.01 -2.45 12.67
N LYS A 53 -6.73 -2.72 13.76
CA LYS A 53 -6.63 -3.98 14.52
C LYS A 53 -7.42 -5.09 13.83
N GLY A 54 -7.06 -6.33 14.15
CA GLY A 54 -7.77 -7.54 13.69
C GLY A 54 -7.08 -8.26 12.55
N ARG A 55 -7.71 -9.33 12.06
CA ARG A 55 -7.13 -10.28 11.09
C ARG A 55 -6.76 -9.66 9.74
N ASP A 56 -7.53 -8.67 9.27
CA ASP A 56 -7.27 -7.90 8.05
C ASP A 56 -6.66 -6.52 8.34
N GLY A 57 -6.15 -6.36 9.57
CA GLY A 57 -5.51 -5.15 10.05
C GLY A 57 -4.13 -4.89 9.46
N TYR A 58 -3.58 -3.74 9.79
CA TYR A 58 -2.24 -3.29 9.42
C TYR A 58 -1.73 -2.32 10.51
N PRO A 59 -0.40 -2.20 10.73
CA PRO A 59 0.18 -1.26 11.69
C PRO A 59 -0.01 0.19 11.22
N ASP A 60 0.52 1.20 11.92
CA ASP A 60 0.53 2.54 11.36
C ASP A 60 1.35 2.56 10.05
N LEU A 61 0.83 3.24 9.03
CA LEU A 61 1.44 3.25 7.71
C LEU A 61 1.70 4.68 7.24
N LEU A 62 2.78 4.85 6.49
CA LEU A 62 3.00 5.99 5.60
C LEU A 62 2.69 5.53 4.18
N VAL A 63 1.70 6.15 3.54
CA VAL A 63 1.30 5.86 2.16
C VAL A 63 1.69 7.02 1.24
N CYS A 64 2.51 6.76 0.21
CA CYS A 64 2.98 7.82 -0.68
C CYS A 64 1.82 8.51 -1.43
N LYS A 65 1.81 9.84 -1.37
CA LYS A 65 0.85 10.74 -2.05
C LYS A 65 0.95 10.68 -3.57
N TYR A 66 2.04 10.14 -4.11
CA TYR A 66 2.30 10.01 -5.55
C TYR A 66 2.73 8.59 -5.93
N ARG A 67 2.61 8.24 -7.22
CA ARG A 67 3.28 7.03 -7.74
C ARG A 67 4.80 7.19 -7.70
N LEU A 68 5.51 6.06 -7.60
CA LEU A 68 6.96 6.05 -7.52
C LEU A 68 7.61 6.71 -8.75
N GLY A 69 8.37 7.78 -8.52
CA GLY A 69 9.25 8.39 -9.51
C GLY A 69 10.59 7.67 -9.62
N ALA A 70 11.26 7.80 -10.76
CA ALA A 70 12.62 7.29 -10.99
C ALA A 70 13.67 8.14 -10.25
N THR A 71 13.58 8.22 -8.92
CA THR A 71 14.61 8.85 -8.07
C THR A 71 15.87 7.99 -8.05
N SER A 72 16.99 8.54 -7.55
CA SER A 72 18.26 7.81 -7.40
C SER A 72 18.09 6.50 -6.62
N ALA A 73 17.34 6.51 -5.51
CA ALA A 73 17.06 5.33 -4.71
C ALA A 73 16.17 4.31 -5.44
N VAL A 74 15.15 4.76 -6.17
CA VAL A 74 14.30 3.86 -6.99
C VAL A 74 15.10 3.23 -8.12
N GLN A 75 16.00 4.00 -8.77
CA GLN A 75 16.91 3.48 -9.80
C GLN A 75 17.91 2.47 -9.23
N ALA A 76 18.49 2.74 -8.06
CA ALA A 76 19.40 1.81 -7.39
C ALA A 76 18.68 0.49 -7.01
N ALA A 77 17.48 0.57 -6.43
CA ALA A 77 16.64 -0.60 -6.16
C ALA A 77 16.28 -1.35 -7.46
N GLY A 78 15.96 -0.62 -8.53
CA GLY A 78 15.73 -1.18 -9.86
C GLY A 78 16.93 -1.95 -10.40
N GLN A 79 18.14 -1.39 -10.31
CA GLN A 79 19.38 -2.02 -10.77
C GLN A 79 19.65 -3.34 -10.03
N THR A 80 19.48 -3.38 -8.70
CA THR A 80 19.59 -4.61 -7.89
C THR A 80 18.58 -5.69 -8.32
N LEU A 81 17.44 -5.28 -8.88
CA LEU A 81 16.41 -6.17 -9.39
C LEU A 81 16.55 -6.49 -10.89
N GLY A 82 17.61 -5.99 -11.56
CA GLY A 82 17.79 -6.13 -13.01
C GLY A 82 16.78 -5.34 -13.85
N LEU A 83 16.22 -4.26 -13.30
CA LEU A 83 15.24 -3.40 -13.94
C LEU A 83 15.90 -2.10 -14.43
N ASN A 84 15.63 -1.72 -15.69
CA ASN A 84 15.98 -0.41 -16.21
C ASN A 84 14.79 0.56 -16.02
N LEU A 85 14.79 1.29 -14.91
CA LEU A 85 13.66 2.14 -14.52
C LEU A 85 13.83 3.58 -15.02
N GLN A 86 12.78 4.08 -15.68
CA GLN A 86 12.67 5.46 -16.13
C GLN A 86 11.24 5.95 -15.90
N ASN A 87 11.07 7.27 -15.75
CA ASN A 87 9.75 7.86 -15.76
C ASN A 87 9.14 7.72 -17.16
N SER A 88 7.99 7.05 -17.27
CA SER A 88 7.34 6.81 -18.57
C SER A 88 6.21 7.80 -18.87
N THR A 89 5.84 8.63 -17.89
CA THR A 89 4.78 9.64 -17.96
C THR A 89 4.79 10.48 -16.68
N THR A 90 3.93 11.50 -16.60
CA THR A 90 3.75 12.37 -15.43
C THR A 90 2.34 12.31 -14.85
N GLU A 91 2.22 12.63 -13.57
CA GLU A 91 0.97 12.97 -12.90
C GLU A 91 0.53 14.40 -13.27
N LYS A 92 -0.68 14.81 -12.90
CA LYS A 92 -1.22 16.16 -13.20
C LYS A 92 -0.39 17.29 -12.58
N ASN A 93 0.29 17.04 -11.46
CA ASN A 93 1.19 18.00 -10.83
C ASN A 93 2.58 18.08 -11.49
N GLY A 94 2.80 17.36 -12.61
CA GLY A 94 4.09 17.32 -13.32
C GLY A 94 5.08 16.30 -12.78
N ARG A 95 4.81 15.62 -11.67
CA ARG A 95 5.71 14.59 -11.12
C ARG A 95 5.77 13.39 -12.05
N GLY A 96 6.98 13.02 -12.49
CA GLY A 96 7.20 11.80 -13.26
C GLY A 96 7.02 10.55 -12.40
N TYR A 97 6.51 9.46 -13.01
CA TYR A 97 6.47 8.15 -12.37
C TYR A 97 6.91 7.02 -13.28
N VAL A 98 7.43 5.97 -12.64
CA VAL A 98 7.82 4.70 -13.25
C VAL A 98 6.58 3.92 -13.66
N GLY A 99 6.44 3.67 -14.95
CA GLY A 99 5.53 2.69 -15.52
C GLY A 99 6.30 1.55 -16.17
N HIS A 100 5.69 0.87 -17.15
CA HIS A 100 6.26 -0.30 -17.84
C HIS A 100 6.74 -1.43 -16.89
N ILE A 101 6.20 -1.49 -15.68
CA ILE A 101 6.43 -2.56 -14.72
C ILE A 101 5.16 -3.39 -14.55
N ASN A 102 5.33 -4.71 -14.51
CA ASN A 102 4.26 -5.64 -14.20
C ASN A 102 4.04 -5.76 -12.67
N LYS A 103 3.03 -6.52 -12.24
CA LYS A 103 2.68 -6.63 -10.81
C LYS A 103 3.83 -7.18 -9.97
N LYS A 104 4.53 -8.21 -10.45
CA LYS A 104 5.68 -8.83 -9.75
C LYS A 104 6.83 -7.83 -9.59
N GLN A 105 7.14 -7.08 -10.64
CA GLN A 105 8.18 -6.04 -10.61
C GLN A 105 7.81 -4.90 -9.66
N ALA A 106 6.56 -4.44 -9.68
CA ALA A 106 6.06 -3.40 -8.78
C ALA A 106 6.16 -3.80 -7.30
N VAL A 107 5.77 -5.03 -6.97
CA VAL A 107 5.89 -5.56 -5.60
C VAL A 107 7.35 -5.71 -5.17
N ARG A 108 8.21 -6.28 -6.02
CA ARG A 108 9.65 -6.42 -5.71
C ARG A 108 10.33 -5.07 -5.53
N LEU A 109 9.98 -4.08 -6.36
CA LEU A 109 10.54 -2.72 -6.26
C LEU A 109 10.20 -2.09 -4.92
N ASN A 110 8.93 -2.14 -4.50
CA ASN A 110 8.53 -1.61 -3.19
C ASN A 110 9.18 -2.37 -2.02
N LEU A 111 9.37 -3.69 -2.12
CA LEU A 111 10.09 -4.48 -1.10
C LEU A 111 11.57 -4.10 -1.02
N ALA A 112 12.22 -3.85 -2.15
CA ALA A 112 13.61 -3.39 -2.21
C ALA A 112 13.79 -1.97 -1.63
N LEU A 113 12.71 -1.19 -1.51
CA LEU A 113 12.66 0.12 -0.87
C LEU A 113 12.23 0.03 0.61
N GLU A 114 12.29 -1.16 1.20
CA GLU A 114 11.93 -1.43 2.60
C GLU A 114 10.46 -1.09 2.94
N GLY A 115 9.60 -1.20 1.95
CA GLY A 115 8.17 -1.05 2.12
C GLY A 115 7.37 -2.16 1.44
N ARG A 116 6.18 -1.81 0.98
CA ARG A 116 5.22 -2.71 0.35
C ARG A 116 4.38 -1.97 -0.67
N THR A 117 3.70 -2.74 -1.50
CA THR A 117 2.66 -2.22 -2.39
C THR A 117 1.32 -2.19 -1.66
N GLN A 118 0.49 -1.20 -1.95
CA GLN A 118 -0.87 -1.13 -1.40
C GLN A 118 -1.68 -2.37 -1.77
N ASN A 119 -2.53 -2.81 -0.84
CA ASN A 119 -3.60 -3.76 -1.15
C ASN A 119 -4.97 -3.06 -1.14
N PHE A 120 -6.02 -3.76 -1.56
CA PHE A 120 -7.37 -3.24 -1.70
C PHE A 120 -7.93 -2.69 -0.38
N ARG A 121 -7.55 -3.29 0.76
CA ARG A 121 -7.94 -2.80 2.09
C ARG A 121 -7.27 -1.47 2.43
N ILE A 122 -5.97 -1.36 2.23
CA ILE A 122 -5.21 -0.11 2.42
C ILE A 122 -5.75 0.98 1.48
N ALA A 123 -5.94 0.65 0.20
CA ALA A 123 -6.48 1.58 -0.79
C ALA A 123 -7.85 2.14 -0.38
N LYS A 124 -8.76 1.27 0.07
CA LYS A 124 -10.08 1.67 0.56
C LYS A 124 -9.98 2.67 1.72
N ASP A 125 -9.05 2.46 2.66
CA ASP A 125 -8.88 3.35 3.80
C ASP A 125 -8.15 4.66 3.41
N VAL A 126 -7.27 4.64 2.41
CA VAL A 126 -6.73 5.85 1.76
C VAL A 126 -7.84 6.66 1.10
N PHE A 127 -8.75 6.03 0.35
CA PHE A 127 -9.91 6.70 -0.23
C PHE A 127 -10.79 7.34 0.85
N ALA A 128 -11.02 6.65 1.98
CA ALA A 128 -11.73 7.23 3.12
C ALA A 128 -11.04 8.49 3.64
N LEU A 129 -9.72 8.44 3.80
CA LEU A 129 -8.90 9.55 4.27
C LEU A 129 -9.02 10.75 3.32
N LEU A 130 -8.84 10.53 2.01
CA LEU A 130 -8.95 11.57 0.97
C LEU A 130 -10.34 12.20 0.94
N LEU A 131 -11.41 11.38 0.98
CA LEU A 131 -12.79 11.85 0.93
C LEU A 131 -13.24 12.59 2.19
N SER A 132 -12.61 12.31 3.34
CA SER A 132 -12.92 12.98 4.61
C SER A 132 -12.40 14.42 4.68
N GLY A 133 -11.35 14.74 3.91
CA GLY A 133 -10.62 16.00 4.03
C GLY A 133 -9.84 16.17 5.34
N LYS A 134 -9.66 15.08 6.11
CA LYS A 134 -8.96 15.05 7.40
C LYS A 134 -7.78 14.08 7.32
N ALA A 135 -6.67 14.55 6.79
CA ALA A 135 -5.44 13.76 6.64
C ALA A 135 -4.24 14.54 7.17
N TYR A 136 -3.23 13.79 7.60
CA TYR A 136 -1.93 14.29 8.03
C TYR A 136 -0.85 13.67 7.15
N ASP A 137 0.22 14.40 6.91
CA ASP A 137 1.39 13.84 6.25
C ASP A 137 2.27 13.06 7.24
N GLY A 138 3.37 12.50 6.76
CA GLY A 138 4.32 11.76 7.60
C GLY A 138 5.02 12.61 8.66
N ASN A 139 4.95 13.95 8.58
CA ASN A 139 5.45 14.86 9.61
C ASN A 139 4.35 15.23 10.63
N GLY A 140 3.16 14.61 10.56
CA GLY A 140 2.02 14.97 11.40
C GLY A 140 1.40 16.34 11.04
N LYS A 141 1.77 16.94 9.89
CA LYS A 141 1.19 18.20 9.44
C LYS A 141 -0.10 17.94 8.68
N LYS A 142 -1.13 18.74 8.95
CA LYS A 142 -2.42 18.64 8.25
C LYS A 142 -2.24 18.92 6.76
N VAL A 143 -2.70 17.99 5.93
CA VAL A 143 -2.71 18.13 4.48
C VAL A 143 -3.90 18.99 4.05
N SER A 144 -3.69 19.92 3.12
CA SER A 144 -4.76 20.82 2.69
C SER A 144 -5.87 20.08 1.94
N ARG A 145 -7.11 20.56 2.03
CA ARG A 145 -8.25 19.96 1.29
C ARG A 145 -8.03 19.99 -0.23
N THR A 146 -7.37 21.04 -0.73
CA THR A 146 -7.02 21.18 -2.14
C THR A 146 -6.05 20.08 -2.57
N GLU A 147 -5.02 19.82 -1.78
CA GLU A 147 -4.05 18.76 -2.04
C GLU A 147 -4.69 17.37 -1.96
N LEU A 148 -5.52 17.09 -0.95
CA LEU A 148 -6.26 15.82 -0.87
C LEU A 148 -7.18 15.60 -2.06
N SER A 149 -7.85 16.66 -2.53
CA SER A 149 -8.69 16.60 -3.73
C SER A 149 -7.85 16.34 -4.99
N ALA A 150 -6.64 16.92 -5.07
CA ALA A 150 -5.72 16.69 -6.18
C ALA A 150 -5.18 15.24 -6.19
N ILE A 151 -4.85 14.68 -5.02
CA ILE A 151 -4.43 13.27 -4.90
C ILE A 151 -5.58 12.33 -5.31
N PHE A 152 -6.79 12.59 -4.83
CA PHE A 152 -7.98 11.83 -5.23
C PHE A 152 -8.24 11.91 -6.74
N ASP A 153 -8.17 13.12 -7.31
CA ASP A 153 -8.32 13.35 -8.76
C ASP A 153 -7.23 12.65 -9.57
N GLU A 154 -6.02 12.48 -9.04
CA GLU A 154 -4.96 11.73 -9.71
C GLU A 154 -5.24 10.22 -9.77
N ILE A 155 -5.80 9.65 -8.70
CA ILE A 155 -6.10 8.21 -8.59
C ILE A 155 -7.36 7.84 -9.38
N ALA A 156 -8.45 8.60 -9.19
CA ALA A 156 -9.80 8.22 -9.65
C ALA A 156 -10.45 9.23 -10.61
N GLY A 157 -9.79 10.35 -10.92
CA GLY A 157 -10.35 11.38 -11.79
C GLY A 157 -10.50 10.94 -13.24
N VAL A 158 -11.71 11.07 -13.78
CA VAL A 158 -12.08 10.72 -15.16
C VAL A 158 -11.55 11.78 -16.11
N ARG A 159 -10.46 11.47 -16.82
CA ARG A 159 -9.87 12.30 -17.88
C ARG A 159 -8.87 11.49 -18.73
N ALA A 160 -8.56 11.95 -19.92
CA ALA A 160 -7.44 11.44 -20.70
C ALA A 160 -6.08 11.97 -20.16
N PRO A 161 -4.97 11.27 -20.39
CA PRO A 161 -4.89 9.88 -20.86
C PRO A 161 -5.31 8.88 -19.75
N TRP A 162 -5.41 7.59 -20.08
CA TRP A 162 -5.64 6.54 -19.07
C TRP A 162 -4.52 6.50 -18.02
N ARG A 163 -4.85 6.42 -16.73
CA ARG A 163 -3.92 6.31 -15.59
C ARG A 163 -4.31 5.11 -14.76
N SER A 164 -3.34 4.38 -14.24
CA SER A 164 -3.60 3.25 -13.34
C SER A 164 -2.44 3.00 -12.39
N GLU A 165 -2.70 2.21 -11.37
CA GLU A 165 -1.71 1.72 -10.42
C GLU A 165 -2.00 0.28 -10.02
N TRP A 166 -0.92 -0.46 -9.75
CA TRP A 166 -0.99 -1.81 -9.21
C TRP A 166 -1.32 -1.81 -7.73
N TYR A 167 -2.16 -2.77 -7.34
CA TYR A 167 -2.22 -3.26 -5.96
C TYR A 167 -1.53 -4.63 -5.87
N GLU A 168 -1.14 -5.04 -4.66
CA GLU A 168 -0.47 -6.33 -4.45
C GLU A 168 -1.41 -7.52 -4.46
N ASP A 169 -2.72 -7.30 -4.25
CA ASP A 169 -3.70 -8.40 -4.18
C ASP A 169 -3.69 -9.17 -5.50
N ASP A 170 -3.62 -10.49 -5.39
CA ASP A 170 -4.04 -11.39 -6.46
C ASP A 170 -4.90 -12.53 -5.91
N PHE A 171 -5.46 -13.29 -6.84
CA PHE A 171 -6.42 -14.33 -6.53
C PHE A 171 -6.00 -15.64 -7.17
N THR A 172 -5.93 -16.69 -6.37
CA THR A 172 -5.71 -18.06 -6.84
C THR A 172 -6.95 -18.90 -6.58
N GLN A 173 -7.07 -20.04 -7.27
CA GLN A 173 -8.10 -21.03 -6.98
C GLN A 173 -7.63 -21.91 -5.81
N GLY A 174 -8.47 -22.03 -4.78
CA GLY A 174 -8.34 -23.05 -3.74
C GLY A 174 -9.53 -24.02 -3.78
N ASP A 175 -9.53 -25.00 -2.87
CA ASP A 175 -10.55 -26.06 -2.84
C ASP A 175 -11.97 -25.51 -2.69
N ASP A 176 -12.15 -24.47 -1.87
CA ASP A 176 -13.44 -23.86 -1.54
C ASP A 176 -13.73 -22.54 -2.27
N GLY A 177 -13.02 -22.26 -3.36
CA GLY A 177 -13.17 -21.05 -4.17
C GLY A 177 -11.92 -20.17 -4.20
N LEU A 178 -12.10 -18.89 -4.52
CA LEU A 178 -10.97 -17.95 -4.65
C LEU A 178 -10.28 -17.70 -3.31
N VAL A 179 -8.95 -17.69 -3.36
CA VAL A 179 -8.05 -17.32 -2.27
C VAL A 179 -7.45 -15.96 -2.60
N LEU A 180 -7.57 -15.02 -1.67
CA LEU A 180 -6.89 -13.73 -1.71
C LEU A 180 -5.48 -13.87 -1.17
N ASN A 181 -4.48 -13.45 -1.94
CA ASN A 181 -3.09 -13.40 -1.53
C ASN A 181 -2.59 -11.94 -1.45
N LYS A 182 -1.93 -11.58 -0.35
CA LYS A 182 -1.36 -10.24 -0.11
C LYS A 182 -0.17 -10.30 0.85
N ASN A 183 0.45 -9.15 1.10
CA ASN A 183 1.59 -8.98 1.99
C ASN A 183 2.77 -9.88 1.58
N TYR A 184 3.22 -9.70 0.34
CA TYR A 184 4.24 -10.55 -0.26
C TYR A 184 5.62 -10.37 0.37
N ALA A 185 6.41 -11.46 0.40
CA ALA A 185 7.82 -11.48 0.77
C ALA A 185 8.66 -12.04 -0.38
N PRO A 186 9.93 -11.62 -0.51
CA PRO A 186 10.84 -12.22 -1.48
C PRO A 186 11.23 -13.64 -1.03
N ASP A 187 11.29 -14.55 -1.99
CA ASP A 187 11.87 -15.89 -1.86
C ASP A 187 12.73 -16.14 -3.11
N GLY A 188 13.99 -15.70 -3.03
CA GLY A 188 14.86 -15.58 -4.21
C GLY A 188 14.24 -14.67 -5.28
N GLU A 189 14.01 -15.23 -6.47
CA GLU A 189 13.34 -14.50 -7.56
C GLU A 189 11.81 -14.50 -7.47
N ASN A 190 11.25 -15.30 -6.57
CA ASN A 190 9.81 -15.47 -6.39
C ASN A 190 9.24 -14.52 -5.33
N LEU A 191 7.93 -14.43 -5.32
CA LEU A 191 7.17 -13.72 -4.31
C LEU A 191 6.23 -14.72 -3.64
N VAL A 192 6.34 -14.86 -2.33
CA VAL A 192 5.48 -15.73 -1.52
C VAL A 192 4.53 -14.85 -0.71
N PRO A 193 3.21 -15.06 -0.77
CA PRO A 193 2.30 -14.29 0.05
C PRO A 193 2.47 -14.67 1.53
N ARG A 194 2.67 -13.69 2.41
CA ARG A 194 2.60 -13.94 3.87
C ARG A 194 1.17 -14.10 4.37
N TYR A 195 0.20 -13.77 3.51
CA TYR A 195 -1.19 -13.84 3.83
C TYR A 195 -1.98 -14.41 2.66
N SER A 196 -2.50 -15.61 2.85
CA SER A 196 -3.40 -16.30 1.93
C SER A 196 -4.65 -16.72 2.70
N GLN A 197 -5.82 -16.27 2.25
CA GLN A 197 -7.08 -16.67 2.86
C GLN A 197 -8.21 -16.73 1.84
N ARG A 198 -9.25 -17.49 2.15
CA ARG A 198 -10.48 -17.50 1.35
C ARG A 198 -11.02 -16.08 1.16
N LEU A 199 -11.36 -15.74 -0.07
CA LEU A 199 -12.05 -14.49 -0.39
C LEU A 199 -13.42 -14.49 0.30
N THR A 200 -13.65 -13.51 1.17
CA THR A 200 -14.93 -13.36 1.86
C THR A 200 -16.02 -12.96 0.87
N THR A 201 -17.28 -13.25 1.24
CA THR A 201 -18.44 -12.87 0.42
C THR A 201 -18.41 -11.39 0.05
N CYS A 202 -18.14 -11.10 -1.22
CA CYS A 202 -18.10 -9.76 -1.80
C CYS A 202 -18.94 -9.71 -3.10
N LEU A 203 -18.90 -8.58 -3.79
CA LEU A 203 -19.54 -8.41 -5.10
C LEU A 203 -18.82 -9.28 -6.13
N MET A 204 -19.44 -10.39 -6.57
CA MET A 204 -18.87 -11.32 -7.56
C MET A 204 -19.48 -11.15 -8.96
N ARG A 205 -19.76 -9.89 -9.33
CA ARG A 205 -20.19 -9.52 -10.69
C ARG A 205 -19.66 -8.15 -11.05
N ASP A 206 -19.39 -7.95 -12.33
CA ASP A 206 -18.99 -6.65 -12.83
C ASP A 206 -20.19 -5.68 -12.82
N LYS A 207 -20.01 -4.45 -12.32
CA LYS A 207 -20.99 -3.36 -12.44
C LYS A 207 -20.38 -2.01 -12.06
N GLY A 208 -21.10 -0.94 -12.40
CA GLY A 208 -20.89 0.38 -11.78
C GLY A 208 -21.25 0.36 -10.29
N ILE A 209 -20.41 0.98 -9.47
CA ILE A 209 -20.56 1.10 -8.02
C ILE A 209 -20.41 2.57 -7.60
N ASP A 210 -21.11 2.93 -6.52
CA ASP A 210 -20.89 4.19 -5.83
C ASP A 210 -19.60 4.08 -4.98
N LEU A 211 -18.60 4.89 -5.32
CA LEU A 211 -17.30 4.87 -4.65
C LEU A 211 -17.42 5.23 -3.15
N ARG A 212 -18.30 6.17 -2.79
CA ARG A 212 -18.49 6.59 -1.39
C ARG A 212 -19.19 5.50 -0.59
N ASP A 213 -20.17 4.83 -1.17
CA ASP A 213 -20.84 3.69 -0.56
C ASP A 213 -19.88 2.52 -0.36
N TRP A 214 -19.02 2.21 -1.34
CA TRP A 214 -17.96 1.21 -1.17
C TRP A 214 -17.02 1.57 -0.02
N VAL A 215 -16.53 2.81 0.02
CA VAL A 215 -15.61 3.28 1.07
C VAL A 215 -16.28 3.25 2.45
N ALA A 216 -17.57 3.56 2.56
CA ALA A 216 -18.29 3.47 3.82
C ALA A 216 -18.62 2.02 4.23
N ASN A 217 -18.92 1.16 3.25
CA ASN A 217 -19.59 -0.13 3.46
C ASN A 217 -18.87 -1.32 2.80
N SER A 218 -17.54 -1.39 2.90
CA SER A 218 -16.73 -2.49 2.35
C SER A 218 -16.79 -3.78 3.19
N THR A 219 -16.31 -4.90 2.64
CA THR A 219 -15.98 -6.10 3.45
C THR A 219 -14.77 -5.84 4.36
N ALA A 220 -14.48 -6.76 5.29
CA ALA A 220 -13.28 -6.69 6.12
C ALA A 220 -11.98 -6.69 5.29
N GLN A 221 -11.98 -7.44 4.18
CA GLN A 221 -10.90 -7.48 3.19
C GLN A 221 -10.82 -6.23 2.29
N GLY A 222 -11.76 -5.27 2.42
CA GLY A 222 -11.76 -4.02 1.67
C GLY A 222 -12.58 -4.02 0.38
N PHE A 223 -13.12 -5.16 -0.07
CA PHE A 223 -13.86 -5.27 -1.33
C PHE A 223 -15.30 -4.69 -1.24
N PRO A 224 -15.91 -4.32 -2.38
CA PRO A 224 -17.33 -3.96 -2.41
C PRO A 224 -18.21 -5.12 -1.97
N ARG A 225 -19.22 -4.85 -1.14
CA ARG A 225 -20.23 -5.86 -0.74
C ARG A 225 -21.21 -6.13 -1.88
N LYS A 226 -21.91 -7.27 -1.84
CA LYS A 226 -22.96 -7.62 -2.81
C LYS A 226 -24.02 -6.52 -3.00
N GLY A 227 -24.37 -5.83 -1.92
CA GLY A 227 -25.38 -4.76 -1.88
C GLY A 227 -24.84 -3.35 -2.09
N VAL A 228 -23.58 -3.17 -2.53
CA VAL A 228 -23.03 -1.83 -2.81
C VAL A 228 -23.93 -1.09 -3.81
N LYS A 229 -24.20 0.20 -3.55
CA LYS A 229 -25.03 1.04 -4.42
C LYS A 229 -24.39 1.16 -5.81
N SER A 230 -25.23 1.39 -6.82
CA SER A 230 -24.75 1.65 -8.18
C SER A 230 -24.24 3.08 -8.28
N GLY A 231 -23.23 3.29 -9.14
CA GLY A 231 -22.60 4.59 -9.39
C GLY A 231 -21.62 4.50 -10.55
N ASP A 232 -20.81 5.53 -10.73
CA ASP A 232 -20.02 5.74 -11.95
C ASP A 232 -18.65 5.05 -11.96
N THR A 233 -18.20 4.51 -10.82
CA THR A 233 -16.93 3.74 -10.77
C THR A 233 -17.19 2.31 -11.17
N TYR A 234 -16.59 1.82 -12.24
CA TYR A 234 -16.79 0.43 -12.66
C TYR A 234 -15.93 -0.52 -11.83
N PHE A 235 -16.52 -1.57 -11.30
CA PHE A 235 -15.82 -2.62 -10.56
C PHE A 235 -15.75 -3.90 -11.38
N TRP A 236 -14.53 -4.39 -11.63
CA TRP A 236 -14.30 -5.75 -12.11
C TRP A 236 -14.02 -6.67 -10.93
N HIS A 237 -14.87 -7.69 -10.75
CA HIS A 237 -14.77 -8.58 -9.60
C HIS A 237 -13.49 -9.45 -9.60
N PRO A 238 -13.09 -10.00 -8.45
CA PRO A 238 -11.97 -10.93 -8.33
C PRO A 238 -12.08 -12.15 -9.23
N ARG A 239 -10.99 -12.53 -9.90
CA ARG A 239 -10.94 -13.69 -10.80
C ARG A 239 -9.62 -14.45 -10.59
N GLN A 240 -9.66 -15.75 -10.83
CA GLN A 240 -8.46 -16.60 -10.76
C GLN A 240 -7.33 -16.06 -11.65
N ASP A 241 -6.12 -16.08 -11.08
CA ASP A 241 -4.85 -15.67 -11.67
C ASP A 241 -4.80 -14.20 -12.12
N ARG A 242 -5.61 -13.36 -11.45
CA ARG A 242 -5.68 -11.91 -11.69
C ARG A 242 -5.17 -11.11 -10.51
N ALA A 243 -4.69 -9.91 -10.82
CA ALA A 243 -4.25 -8.93 -9.85
C ALA A 243 -5.23 -7.76 -9.76
N ALA A 244 -5.23 -7.13 -8.59
CA ALA A 244 -6.00 -5.94 -8.32
C ALA A 244 -5.28 -4.64 -8.73
N GLY A 245 -6.05 -3.57 -8.89
CA GLY A 245 -5.56 -2.22 -9.10
C GLY A 245 -6.69 -1.22 -9.22
N VAL A 246 -6.32 0.04 -9.45
CA VAL A 246 -7.26 1.13 -9.75
C VAL A 246 -6.79 1.85 -11.01
N GLY A 247 -7.72 2.50 -11.70
CA GLY A 247 -7.37 3.43 -12.74
C GLY A 247 -8.52 4.33 -13.16
N ALA A 248 -8.23 5.28 -14.03
CA ALA A 248 -9.23 6.14 -14.64
C ALA A 248 -8.78 6.56 -16.04
N CYS A 249 -9.72 6.75 -16.95
CA CYS A 249 -9.48 7.30 -18.28
C CYS A 249 -10.63 8.27 -18.64
N ALA A 250 -10.72 8.69 -19.91
CA ALA A 250 -11.83 9.53 -20.35
C ALA A 250 -13.20 8.82 -20.28
N GLY A 251 -13.21 7.48 -20.30
CA GLY A 251 -14.44 6.67 -20.25
C GLY A 251 -14.94 6.32 -18.86
N GLY A 252 -14.18 6.62 -17.80
CA GLY A 252 -14.61 6.34 -16.42
C GLY A 252 -13.46 6.08 -15.45
N SER A 253 -13.83 5.80 -14.21
CA SER A 253 -12.94 5.31 -13.14
C SER A 253 -13.22 3.83 -12.89
N PHE A 254 -12.19 3.12 -12.44
CA PHE A 254 -12.24 1.67 -12.36
C PHE A 254 -11.53 1.12 -11.13
N LEU A 255 -12.18 0.19 -10.44
CA LEU A 255 -11.56 -0.72 -9.49
C LEU A 255 -11.45 -2.09 -10.16
N VAL A 256 -10.22 -2.56 -10.38
CA VAL A 256 -9.96 -3.72 -11.23
C VAL A 256 -9.50 -4.88 -10.36
N CYS A 257 -10.13 -6.05 -10.45
CA CYS A 257 -9.62 -7.31 -9.91
C CYS A 257 -9.51 -8.40 -10.97
N GLY A 258 -9.53 -8.00 -12.25
CA GLY A 258 -9.51 -8.88 -13.42
C GLY A 258 -8.23 -8.78 -14.28
N ARG A 259 -7.24 -7.99 -13.85
CA ARG A 259 -6.07 -7.68 -14.69
C ARG A 259 -5.06 -8.83 -14.68
N TYR A 260 -4.51 -9.13 -15.84
CA TYR A 260 -3.39 -10.05 -16.02
C TYR A 260 -2.11 -9.50 -15.33
N PRO A 261 -1.50 -10.21 -14.36
CA PRO A 261 -0.35 -9.73 -13.59
C PRO A 261 0.89 -9.40 -14.42
N GLN A 262 1.03 -10.02 -15.60
CA GLN A 262 2.13 -9.81 -16.55
C GLN A 262 2.00 -8.52 -17.38
N GLY A 263 0.83 -7.87 -17.39
CA GLY A 263 0.62 -6.65 -18.15
C GLY A 263 1.57 -5.54 -17.68
N SER A 264 2.12 -4.77 -18.60
CA SER A 264 2.92 -3.59 -18.25
C SER A 264 2.62 -2.48 -19.26
N TYR A 265 2.43 -1.26 -18.76
CA TYR A 265 2.05 -0.11 -19.59
C TYR A 265 2.72 1.15 -19.05
N SER A 266 2.99 2.12 -19.92
CA SER A 266 3.61 3.40 -19.53
C SER A 266 2.84 4.16 -18.45
N ARG A 267 1.53 3.93 -18.35
CA ARG A 267 0.63 4.65 -17.41
C ARG A 267 0.13 3.79 -16.25
N LEU A 268 0.75 2.63 -16.06
CA LEU A 268 0.52 1.73 -14.94
C LEU A 268 1.70 1.82 -13.98
N GLY A 269 1.52 2.58 -12.90
CA GLY A 269 2.55 2.77 -11.89
C GLY A 269 2.28 1.97 -10.62
N VAL A 270 2.95 2.35 -9.54
CA VAL A 270 2.74 1.80 -8.21
C VAL A 270 3.03 2.88 -7.16
N ARG A 271 2.37 2.81 -6.01
CA ARG A 271 2.66 3.64 -4.84
C ARG A 271 3.44 2.85 -3.82
N HIS A 272 4.34 3.54 -3.12
CA HIS A 272 5.07 2.97 -2.00
C HIS A 272 4.28 3.14 -0.70
N VAL A 273 4.33 2.12 0.14
CA VAL A 273 3.80 2.12 1.50
C VAL A 273 4.90 1.61 2.41
N ARG A 274 5.10 2.24 3.56
CA ARG A 274 5.99 1.73 4.61
C ARG A 274 5.28 1.77 5.96
N GLU A 275 5.80 1.01 6.92
CA GLU A 275 5.36 1.16 8.30
C GLU A 275 5.80 2.53 8.81
N ALA A 276 4.90 3.20 9.53
CA ALA A 276 5.27 4.35 10.35
C ALA A 276 5.95 3.78 11.59
N HIS A 277 7.27 3.76 11.61
CA HIS A 277 7.98 3.54 12.86
C HIS A 277 7.78 4.78 13.74
N ASP A 278 7.68 4.57 15.05
CA ASP A 278 7.72 5.66 16.01
C ASP A 278 8.98 6.48 15.72
N THR A 279 8.84 7.61 15.05
CA THR A 279 9.84 8.68 15.05
C THR A 279 9.79 9.32 16.44
N ALA A 280 10.06 8.52 17.46
CA ALA A 280 10.32 8.98 18.80
C ALA A 280 11.77 9.47 18.80
N GLU A 281 11.95 10.70 18.32
CA GLU A 281 13.06 11.56 18.75
C GLU A 281 12.62 12.37 19.96
#